data_AF-A0A225WXA6-F1
#
_entry.id   AF-A0A225WXA6-F1
#
_cell.length_a   1.000
_cell.length_b   1.000
_cell.length_c   1.000
_cell.angle_alpha   90.00
_cell.angle_beta   90.00
_cell.angle_gamma   90.00
#
_symmetry.space_group_name_H-M   'P 1'
#
loop_
_entity.id
_entity.type
_entity.pdbx_description
1 polymer ?
#
loop_
_entity_poly.entity_id
_entity_poly.type
_entity_poly.pdbx_seq_one_letter_code
_entity_poly.pdbx_strand_id
1 'polypeptide(L)'
;MTYSIVLRWRDIVLMYVYSVDIATVATVLGVSVRSLSRWYTRFRATGNVLKDRQGPRPNGVDGTFTRVGFHDVFKERILPFLNSWPLPRSIVIMDNAKIHMYEKLQVLVHATGALLFFLLPYSPDLNSIEVGFLLLKRWIQRYANMAFREDPLAVLRVAMYECTKQKEEVAENLYSHCGYKPNESSIHP
;
A
#
# COMPACT_ATOMS: atom_id res chain seq x y z
N MET A 1 27.30 -13.18 1.80
CA MET A 1 26.71 -12.20 0.86
C MET A 1 25.50 -11.55 1.51
N THR A 2 25.45 -10.22 1.54
CA THR A 2 24.36 -9.48 2.21
C THR A 2 23.35 -9.04 1.16
N TYR A 3 22.25 -9.77 1.04
CA TYR A 3 21.16 -9.39 0.13
C TYR A 3 20.46 -8.12 0.62
N SER A 4 20.15 -7.21 -0.30
CA SER A 4 19.45 -5.96 -0.03
C SER A 4 18.07 -6.22 0.60
N ILE A 5 17.58 -5.26 1.39
CA ILE A 5 16.24 -5.35 2.00
C ILE A 5 15.15 -5.47 0.92
N VAL A 6 15.31 -4.73 -0.18
CA VAL A 6 14.41 -4.74 -1.35
C VAL A 6 14.28 -6.14 -1.93
N LEU A 7 15.40 -6.83 -2.16
CA LEU A 7 15.39 -8.18 -2.74
C LEU A 7 14.64 -9.17 -1.84
N ARG A 8 14.80 -9.06 -0.52
CA ARG A 8 14.11 -9.93 0.45
C ARG A 8 12.60 -9.71 0.43
N TRP A 9 12.14 -8.48 0.27
CA TRP A 9 10.71 -8.21 0.18
C TRP A 9 10.12 -8.60 -1.16
N ARG A 10 10.89 -8.47 -2.26
CA ARG A 10 10.48 -8.98 -3.57
C ARG A 10 10.24 -10.49 -3.52
N ASP A 11 11.12 -11.23 -2.84
CA ASP A 11 10.92 -12.66 -2.54
C ASP A 11 9.60 -12.91 -1.80
N ILE A 12 9.34 -12.22 -0.69
CA ILE A 12 8.09 -12.39 0.06
C ILE A 12 6.86 -12.12 -0.81
N VAL A 13 6.85 -11.04 -1.60
CA VAL A 13 5.72 -10.72 -2.47
C VAL A 13 5.46 -11.86 -3.46
N LEU A 14 6.50 -12.36 -4.13
CA LEU A 14 6.37 -13.46 -5.08
C LEU A 14 5.88 -14.75 -4.43
N MET A 15 6.46 -15.15 -3.30
CA MET A 15 6.11 -16.41 -2.65
C MET A 15 4.79 -16.37 -1.87
N TYR A 16 4.53 -15.28 -1.15
CA TYR A 16 3.44 -15.20 -0.18
C TYR A 16 2.15 -14.61 -0.77
N VAL A 17 2.27 -13.67 -1.71
CA VAL A 17 1.12 -13.06 -2.36
C VAL A 17 0.79 -13.83 -3.63
N TYR A 18 1.76 -13.93 -4.54
CA TYR A 18 1.56 -14.53 -5.85
C TYR A 18 1.68 -16.06 -5.87
N SER A 19 1.92 -16.69 -4.71
CA SER A 19 2.08 -18.15 -4.58
C SER A 19 3.09 -18.77 -5.55
N VAL A 20 4.12 -17.99 -5.95
CA VAL A 20 5.21 -18.49 -6.81
C VAL A 20 6.07 -19.45 -6.02
N ASP A 21 6.40 -20.60 -6.63
CA ASP A 21 7.19 -21.62 -5.94
C ASP A 21 8.61 -21.12 -5.63
N ILE A 22 9.15 -21.61 -4.51
CA ILE A 22 10.44 -21.17 -3.98
C ILE A 22 11.61 -21.49 -4.93
N ALA A 23 11.50 -22.53 -5.77
CA ALA A 23 12.56 -22.90 -6.71
C ALA A 23 12.58 -21.93 -7.89
N THR A 24 11.42 -21.53 -8.41
CA THR A 24 11.30 -20.46 -9.42
C THR A 24 11.81 -19.14 -8.87
N VAL A 25 11.41 -18.74 -7.65
CA VAL A 25 11.91 -17.51 -7.03
C VAL A 25 13.43 -17.55 -6.83
N ALA A 26 13.97 -18.70 -6.38
CA ALA A 26 15.42 -18.90 -6.24
C ALA A 26 16.16 -18.70 -7.57
N THR A 27 15.58 -19.24 -8.65
CA THR A 27 16.14 -19.16 -10.00
C THR A 27 16.09 -17.74 -10.53
N VAL A 28 14.93 -17.09 -10.47
CA VAL A 28 14.69 -15.74 -11.01
C VAL A 28 15.47 -14.67 -10.23
N LEU A 29 15.59 -14.81 -8.90
CA LEU A 29 16.27 -13.82 -8.07
C LEU A 29 17.76 -14.10 -7.88
N GLY A 30 18.26 -15.27 -8.28
CA GLY A 30 19.65 -15.68 -8.03
C GLY A 30 19.95 -15.86 -6.53
N VAL A 31 18.97 -16.30 -5.75
CA VAL A 31 19.08 -16.46 -4.29
C VAL A 31 18.91 -17.92 -3.90
N SER A 32 19.76 -18.42 -2.99
CA SER A 32 19.64 -19.79 -2.49
C SER A 32 18.28 -20.03 -1.82
N VAL A 33 17.65 -21.19 -2.07
CA VAL A 33 16.42 -21.65 -1.41
C VAL A 33 16.49 -21.49 0.12
N ARG A 34 17.62 -21.86 0.74
CA ARG A 34 17.85 -21.72 2.19
C ARG A 34 17.67 -20.28 2.70
N SER A 35 18.12 -19.29 1.93
CA SER A 35 17.99 -17.88 2.30
C SER A 35 16.54 -17.40 2.18
N LEU A 36 15.85 -17.79 1.10
CA LEU A 36 14.42 -17.52 0.88
C LEU A 36 13.58 -18.14 1.99
N SER A 37 13.74 -19.43 2.28
CA SER A 37 12.99 -20.12 3.34
C SER A 37 13.15 -19.44 4.70
N ARG A 38 14.35 -18.95 5.02
CA ARG A 38 14.64 -18.23 6.26
C ARG A 38 13.90 -16.89 6.32
N TRP A 39 13.86 -16.13 5.22
CA TRP A 39 13.13 -14.86 5.16
C TRP A 39 11.63 -15.08 5.21
N TYR A 40 11.11 -16.06 4.44
CA TYR A 40 9.71 -16.45 4.43
C TYR A 40 9.21 -16.86 5.81
N THR A 41 9.92 -17.78 6.48
CA THR A 41 9.56 -18.24 7.84
C THR A 41 9.50 -17.06 8.81
N ARG A 42 10.46 -16.14 8.71
CA ARG A 42 10.47 -14.96 9.55
C ARG A 42 9.31 -14.02 9.27
N PHE A 43 9.07 -13.70 8.00
CA PHE A 43 7.97 -12.86 7.60
C PHE A 43 6.63 -13.42 8.10
N ARG A 44 6.42 -14.75 8.01
CA ARG A 44 5.24 -15.42 8.57
C ARG A 44 5.10 -15.16 10.07
N ALA A 45 6.19 -15.25 10.82
CA ALA A 45 6.21 -15.05 12.26
C ALA A 45 6.05 -13.58 12.70
N THR A 46 6.80 -12.65 12.10
CA THR A 46 6.91 -11.26 12.59
C THR A 46 6.25 -10.23 11.69
N GLY A 47 5.94 -10.58 10.44
CA GLY A 47 5.56 -9.62 9.40
C GLY A 47 6.73 -8.85 8.81
N ASN A 48 7.98 -9.19 9.13
CA ASN A 48 9.18 -8.49 8.64
C ASN A 48 10.27 -9.47 8.17
N VAL A 49 11.07 -9.08 7.18
CA VAL A 49 12.23 -9.85 6.69
C VAL A 49 13.53 -9.55 7.43
N LEU A 50 13.56 -8.48 8.24
CA LEU A 50 14.69 -8.09 9.07
C LEU A 50 14.59 -8.66 10.48
N LYS A 51 15.69 -8.64 11.25
CA LYS A 51 15.63 -8.94 12.70
C LYS A 51 15.01 -7.70 13.34
N ASP A 52 14.05 -7.86 14.23
CA ASP A 52 13.56 -6.74 15.05
C ASP A 52 14.78 -6.08 15.71
N ARG A 53 14.91 -4.75 15.59
CA ARG A 53 15.69 -4.00 16.58
C ARG A 53 14.90 -4.17 17.87
N GLN A 54 15.52 -4.77 18.90
CA GLN A 54 14.89 -4.93 20.21
C GLN A 54 14.37 -3.57 20.68
N GLY A 55 13.06 -3.44 20.69
CA GLY A 55 12.32 -2.29 21.15
C GLY A 55 10.92 -2.79 21.51
N PRO A 56 10.31 -2.27 22.58
CA PRO A 56 9.00 -2.73 23.00
C PRO A 56 8.03 -2.50 21.84
N ARG A 57 7.32 -3.56 21.44
CA ARG A 57 6.15 -3.39 20.57
C ARG A 57 5.13 -2.61 21.39
N PRO A 58 4.57 -1.50 20.89
CA PRO A 58 3.42 -0.91 21.56
C PRO A 58 2.37 -2.01 21.64
N ASN A 59 1.88 -2.28 22.86
CA ASN A 59 0.77 -3.19 23.08
C ASN A 59 -0.35 -2.81 22.11
N GLY A 60 -0.96 -3.83 21.48
CA GLY A 60 -2.02 -3.65 20.50
C GLY A 60 -3.03 -2.64 21.02
N VAL A 61 -3.10 -1.51 20.34
CA VAL A 61 -4.05 -0.46 20.65
C VAL A 61 -5.40 -1.00 20.22
N ASP A 62 -6.37 -0.99 21.14
CA ASP A 62 -7.77 -1.22 20.78
C ASP A 62 -8.13 -0.30 19.61
N GLY A 63 -8.64 -0.87 18.51
CA GLY A 63 -8.90 -0.15 17.25
C GLY A 63 -7.98 -0.49 16.07
N THR A 64 -7.13 -1.53 16.17
CA THR A 64 -6.29 -1.96 15.03
C THR A 64 -7.16 -2.49 13.88
N PHE A 65 -7.04 -1.89 12.69
CA PHE A 65 -7.78 -2.31 11.51
C PHE A 65 -7.36 -3.72 11.06
N THR A 66 -8.29 -4.68 11.13
CA THR A 66 -7.99 -6.09 10.88
C THR A 66 -7.98 -6.42 9.39
N ARG A 67 -7.41 -7.57 9.01
CA ARG A 67 -7.48 -8.07 7.63
C ARG A 67 -8.92 -8.21 7.14
N VAL A 68 -9.82 -8.69 8.00
CA VAL A 68 -11.24 -8.87 7.66
C VAL A 68 -11.89 -7.51 7.40
N GLY A 69 -11.73 -6.56 8.33
CA GLY A 69 -12.27 -5.20 8.15
C GLY A 69 -11.69 -4.50 6.92
N PHE A 70 -10.40 -4.68 6.64
CA PHE A 70 -9.77 -4.17 5.42
C PHE A 70 -10.38 -4.80 4.16
N HIS A 71 -10.59 -6.12 4.15
CA HIS A 71 -11.18 -6.83 3.02
C HIS A 71 -12.58 -6.30 2.69
N ASP A 72 -13.41 -6.14 3.72
CA ASP A 72 -14.80 -5.71 3.55
C ASP A 72 -14.87 -4.26 3.06
N VAL A 73 -14.11 -3.35 3.67
CA VAL A 73 -14.02 -1.96 3.21
C VAL A 73 -13.47 -1.87 1.79
N PHE A 74 -12.44 -2.64 1.44
CA PHE A 74 -11.90 -2.63 0.08
C PHE A 74 -12.95 -3.09 -0.93
N LYS A 75 -13.65 -4.19 -0.63
CA LYS A 75 -14.71 -4.73 -1.48
C LYS A 75 -15.86 -3.75 -1.66
N GLU A 76 -16.28 -3.04 -0.62
CA GLU A 76 -17.42 -2.15 -0.67
C GLU A 76 -17.09 -0.76 -1.24
N ARG A 77 -15.89 -0.25 -0.96
CA ARG A 77 -15.55 1.16 -1.19
C ARG A 77 -14.53 1.39 -2.30
N ILE A 78 -13.78 0.38 -2.71
CA ILE A 78 -12.73 0.50 -3.73
C ILE A 78 -13.08 -0.33 -4.97
N LEU A 79 -13.45 -1.60 -4.78
CA LEU A 79 -13.72 -2.53 -5.87
C LEU A 79 -14.72 -2.00 -6.92
N PRO A 80 -15.84 -1.33 -6.56
CA PRO A 80 -16.81 -0.85 -7.55
C PRO A 80 -16.27 0.22 -8.51
N PHE A 81 -15.11 0.81 -8.21
CA PHE A 81 -14.50 1.84 -9.03
C PHE A 81 -13.39 1.30 -9.95
N LEU A 82 -12.99 0.03 -9.78
CA LEU A 82 -11.92 -0.57 -10.57
C LEU A 82 -12.40 -0.97 -11.95
N ASN A 83 -11.54 -0.74 -12.95
CA ASN A 83 -11.75 -1.15 -14.33
C ASN A 83 -10.63 -2.09 -14.78
N SER A 84 -10.83 -2.79 -15.91
CA SER A 84 -9.80 -3.61 -16.53
C SER A 84 -8.66 -2.77 -17.09
N TRP A 85 -7.41 -3.23 -16.96
CA TRP A 85 -6.27 -2.59 -17.62
C TRP A 85 -6.41 -2.65 -19.16
N PRO A 86 -6.15 -1.55 -19.91
CA PRO A 86 -5.51 -0.28 -19.51
C PRO A 86 -6.48 0.90 -19.25
N LEU A 87 -7.75 0.65 -18.92
CA LEU A 87 -8.73 1.72 -18.70
C LEU A 87 -8.39 2.56 -17.45
N PRO A 88 -8.94 3.78 -17.28
CA PRO A 88 -8.76 4.55 -16.05
C PRO A 88 -9.17 3.76 -14.80
N ARG A 89 -8.48 3.96 -13.66
CA ARG A 89 -8.72 3.24 -12.40
C ARG A 89 -8.51 1.71 -12.49
N SER A 90 -7.51 1.28 -13.25
CA SER A 90 -7.18 -0.14 -13.44
C SER A 90 -5.90 -0.61 -12.75
N ILE A 91 -5.24 0.25 -11.98
CA ILE A 91 -4.06 -0.10 -11.18
C ILE A 91 -4.37 0.17 -9.71
N VAL A 92 -4.12 -0.82 -8.87
CA VAL A 92 -4.12 -0.71 -7.42
C VAL A 92 -2.67 -0.78 -6.93
N ILE A 93 -2.25 0.23 -6.16
CA ILE A 93 -0.94 0.28 -5.52
C ILE A 93 -1.16 0.24 -4.01
N MET A 94 -0.52 -0.72 -3.33
CA MET A 94 -0.63 -0.91 -1.89
C MET A 94 0.74 -0.86 -1.25
N ASP A 95 0.84 -0.38 -0.02
CA ASP A 95 2.05 -0.62 0.77
C ASP A 95 2.16 -2.10 1.18
N ASN A 96 3.27 -2.48 1.81
CA ASN A 96 3.54 -3.86 2.17
C ASN A 96 3.02 -4.27 3.56
N ALA A 97 2.04 -3.55 4.13
CA ALA A 97 1.50 -3.94 5.42
C ALA A 97 0.86 -5.34 5.35
N LYS A 98 1.07 -6.15 6.40
CA LYS A 98 0.66 -7.57 6.46
C LYS A 98 -0.85 -7.78 6.25
N ILE A 99 -1.67 -6.74 6.51
CA ILE A 99 -3.12 -6.78 6.28
C ILE A 99 -3.49 -6.69 4.81
N HIS A 100 -2.63 -6.14 3.94
CA HIS A 100 -2.85 -6.06 2.49
C HIS A 100 -2.33 -7.30 1.75
N MET A 101 -1.33 -7.98 2.31
CA MET A 101 -0.71 -9.15 1.69
C MET A 101 -1.52 -10.41 2.01
N TYR A 102 -2.41 -10.81 1.10
CA TYR A 102 -3.09 -12.11 1.13
C TYR A 102 -3.76 -12.41 -0.21
N GLU A 103 -3.79 -13.69 -0.57
CA GLU A 103 -4.28 -14.21 -1.86
C GLU A 103 -5.69 -13.72 -2.22
N LYS A 104 -6.62 -13.72 -1.27
CA LYS A 104 -8.01 -13.33 -1.53
C LYS A 104 -8.15 -11.87 -2.01
N LEU A 105 -7.27 -10.95 -1.58
CA LEU A 105 -7.25 -9.58 -2.11
C LEU A 105 -6.82 -9.56 -3.58
N GLN A 106 -5.77 -10.30 -3.91
CA GLN A 106 -5.25 -10.39 -5.27
C GLN A 106 -6.31 -10.95 -6.21
N VAL A 107 -6.95 -12.07 -5.84
CA VAL A 107 -8.04 -12.67 -6.64
C VAL A 107 -9.16 -11.65 -6.86
N LEU A 108 -9.53 -10.91 -5.82
CA LEU A 108 -10.60 -9.91 -5.89
C LEU A 108 -10.26 -8.74 -6.83
N VAL A 109 -9.02 -8.25 -6.80
CA VAL A 109 -8.57 -7.19 -7.74
C VAL A 109 -8.48 -7.73 -9.16
N HIS A 110 -7.83 -8.88 -9.37
CA HIS A 110 -7.63 -9.45 -10.72
C HIS A 110 -8.95 -9.86 -11.39
N ALA A 111 -9.97 -10.23 -10.62
CA ALA A 111 -11.30 -10.52 -11.16
C ALA A 111 -11.95 -9.32 -11.87
N THR A 112 -11.52 -8.09 -11.58
CA THR A 112 -11.94 -6.88 -12.31
C THR A 112 -11.12 -6.61 -13.58
N GLY A 113 -10.05 -7.37 -13.81
CA GLY A 113 -9.04 -7.09 -14.84
C GLY A 113 -8.03 -6.00 -14.44
N ALA A 114 -8.11 -5.48 -13.22
CA ALA A 114 -7.15 -4.52 -12.70
C ALA A 114 -5.83 -5.19 -12.28
N LEU A 115 -4.74 -4.42 -12.30
CA LEU A 115 -3.42 -4.83 -11.84
C LEU A 115 -3.24 -4.46 -10.36
N LEU A 116 -2.52 -5.31 -9.62
CA LEU A 116 -2.16 -5.08 -8.21
C LEU A 116 -0.65 -5.00 -8.05
N PHE A 117 -0.14 -3.90 -7.49
CA PHE A 117 1.27 -3.72 -7.14
C PHE A 117 1.43 -3.47 -5.65
N PHE A 118 2.47 -4.09 -5.07
CA PHE A 118 2.90 -3.82 -3.71
C PHE A 118 4.18 -2.99 -3.74
N LEU A 119 4.17 -1.86 -3.04
CA LEU A 119 5.34 -1.02 -2.87
C LEU A 119 6.39 -1.71 -2.00
N LEU A 120 7.64 -1.33 -2.22
CA LEU A 120 8.73 -1.75 -1.36
C LEU A 120 8.57 -1.11 0.04
N PRO A 121 8.98 -1.81 1.10
CA PRO A 121 8.99 -1.24 2.44
C PRO A 121 9.89 -0.02 2.50
N TYR A 122 9.45 0.95 3.30
CA TYR A 122 10.15 2.22 3.46
C TYR A 122 10.37 2.96 2.13
N SER A 123 9.45 2.79 1.17
CA SER A 123 9.37 3.63 -0.04
C SER A 123 8.17 4.57 0.03
N PRO A 124 8.07 5.44 1.07
CA PRO A 124 6.98 6.41 1.17
C PRO A 124 6.99 7.39 0.00
N ASP A 125 8.16 7.64 -0.60
CA ASP A 125 8.31 8.48 -1.78
C ASP A 125 7.52 7.95 -2.99
N LEU A 126 7.23 6.64 -3.02
CA LEU A 126 6.42 6.01 -4.07
C LEU A 126 4.95 5.87 -3.67
N ASN A 127 4.55 6.29 -2.47
CA ASN A 127 3.20 6.12 -1.96
C ASN A 127 2.44 7.46 -1.94
N SER A 128 1.59 7.70 -2.93
CA SER A 128 0.88 8.98 -3.08
C SER A 128 -0.05 9.32 -1.91
N ILE A 129 -0.48 8.33 -1.12
CA ILE A 129 -1.26 8.57 0.09
C ILE A 129 -0.46 9.35 1.15
N GLU A 130 0.88 9.24 1.18
CA GLU A 130 1.72 9.98 2.13
C GLU A 130 1.67 11.48 1.83
N VAL A 131 1.65 11.86 0.56
CA VAL A 131 1.49 13.26 0.14
C VAL A 131 0.08 13.75 0.50
N GLY A 132 -0.94 12.92 0.30
CA GLY A 132 -2.31 13.21 0.75
C GLY A 132 -2.41 13.41 2.27
N PHE A 133 -1.78 12.53 3.07
CA PHE A 133 -1.71 12.67 4.52
C PHE A 133 -0.93 13.91 4.96
N LEU A 134 0.11 14.31 4.22
CA LEU A 134 0.80 15.56 4.48
C LEU A 134 -0.11 16.77 4.29
N LEU A 135 -0.93 16.81 3.23
CA LEU A 135 -1.92 17.86 3.01
C LEU A 135 -2.94 17.90 4.15
N LEU A 136 -3.46 16.73 4.54
CA LEU A 136 -4.41 16.60 5.64
C LEU A 136 -3.83 17.10 6.96
N LYS A 137 -2.59 16.69 7.29
CA LYS A 137 -1.89 17.12 8.51
C LYS A 137 -1.71 18.65 8.53
N ARG A 138 -1.30 19.24 7.40
CA ARG A 138 -1.14 20.71 7.28
C ARG A 138 -2.47 21.44 7.46
N TRP A 139 -3.55 20.91 6.88
CA TRP A 139 -4.88 21.49 7.06
C TRP A 139 -5.31 21.43 8.52
N ILE A 140 -5.19 20.27 9.16
CA ILE A 140 -5.50 20.10 10.59
C ILE A 140 -4.65 21.04 11.43
N GLN A 141 -3.34 21.12 11.24
CA GLN A 141 -2.47 22.02 12.02
C GLN A 141 -2.85 23.49 11.90
N ARG A 142 -3.37 23.91 10.73
CA ARG A 142 -3.75 25.30 10.48
C ARG A 142 -5.17 25.64 10.95
N TYR A 143 -6.10 24.68 10.85
CA TYR A 143 -7.53 24.94 11.00
C TYR A 143 -8.21 24.14 12.12
N ALA A 144 -7.55 23.12 12.69
CA ALA A 144 -8.03 22.44 13.87
C ALA A 144 -7.96 23.38 15.07
N ASN A 145 -9.10 24.02 15.34
CA ASN A 145 -9.34 24.79 16.54
C ASN A 145 -9.85 23.85 17.65
N MET A 146 -10.42 24.42 18.72
CA MET A 146 -11.00 23.66 19.83
C MET A 146 -12.03 22.60 19.38
N ALA A 147 -12.68 22.76 18.22
CA ALA A 147 -13.65 21.79 17.68
C ALA A 147 -13.04 20.41 17.38
N PHE A 148 -11.72 20.31 17.17
CA PHE A 148 -11.08 19.01 17.00
C PHE A 148 -11.11 18.15 18.26
N ARG A 149 -11.10 18.76 19.46
CA ARG A 149 -11.24 18.01 20.71
C ARG A 149 -12.66 17.50 20.94
N GLU A 150 -13.65 18.26 20.48
CA GLU A 150 -15.07 17.95 20.68
C GLU A 150 -15.58 16.91 19.67
N ASP A 151 -15.25 17.05 18.39
CA ASP A 151 -15.62 16.08 17.35
C ASP A 151 -14.49 15.90 16.32
N PRO A 152 -13.50 15.03 16.60
CA PRO A 152 -12.40 14.74 15.69
C PRO A 152 -12.87 14.19 14.34
N LEU A 153 -13.98 13.45 14.31
CA LEU A 153 -14.48 12.82 13.08
C LEU A 153 -15.13 13.86 12.17
N ALA A 154 -15.87 14.82 12.70
CA ALA A 154 -16.39 15.94 11.91
C ALA A 154 -15.26 16.78 11.32
N VAL A 155 -14.25 17.14 12.14
CA VAL A 155 -13.11 17.89 11.63
C VAL A 155 -12.35 17.11 10.57
N LEU A 156 -12.15 15.80 10.75
CA LEU A 156 -11.52 14.94 9.76
C LEU A 156 -12.34 14.88 8.45
N ARG A 157 -13.67 14.78 8.52
CA ARG A 157 -14.54 14.80 7.32
C ARG A 157 -14.40 16.09 6.54
N VAL A 158 -14.41 17.24 7.22
CA VAL A 158 -14.21 18.55 6.59
C VAL A 158 -12.81 18.64 5.99
N ALA A 159 -11.78 18.28 6.76
CA ALA A 159 -10.40 18.30 6.30
C ALA A 159 -10.17 17.43 5.06
N MET A 160 -10.72 16.21 5.04
CA MET A 160 -10.67 15.32 3.88
C MET A 160 -11.34 15.97 2.67
N TYR A 161 -12.57 16.46 2.82
CA TYR A 161 -13.27 17.16 1.75
C TYR A 161 -12.47 18.35 1.22
N GLU A 162 -11.94 19.19 2.11
CA GLU A 162 -11.15 20.38 1.76
C GLU A 162 -9.81 20.05 1.08
N CYS A 163 -9.17 18.94 1.45
CA CYS A 163 -7.95 18.48 0.80
C CYS A 163 -8.21 17.79 -0.55
N THR A 164 -9.42 17.26 -0.77
CA THR A 164 -9.79 16.53 -1.98
C THR A 164 -10.74 17.30 -2.90
N LYS A 165 -11.20 18.51 -2.53
CA LYS A 165 -12.13 19.30 -3.33
C LYS A 165 -11.43 19.83 -4.58
N GLN A 166 -11.51 19.00 -5.61
CA GLN A 166 -11.43 19.29 -7.04
C GLN A 166 -10.44 20.40 -7.44
N LYS A 167 -9.20 19.95 -7.62
CA LYS A 167 -8.44 20.29 -8.83
C LYS A 167 -7.86 18.98 -9.34
N GLU A 168 -8.17 18.56 -10.56
CA GLU A 168 -7.51 17.40 -11.20
C GLU A 168 -5.99 17.53 -11.08
N GLU A 169 -5.50 18.77 -11.22
CA GLU A 169 -4.13 19.18 -10.97
C GLU A 169 -3.58 18.74 -9.59
N VAL A 170 -4.38 18.76 -8.51
CA VAL A 170 -3.93 18.28 -7.19
C VAL A 170 -3.76 16.77 -7.21
N ALA A 171 -4.69 16.03 -7.80
CA ALA A 171 -4.57 14.57 -7.92
C ALA A 171 -3.37 14.18 -8.78
N GLU A 172 -3.21 14.81 -9.95
CA GLU A 172 -2.06 14.59 -10.82
C GLU A 172 -0.74 14.95 -10.15
N ASN A 173 -0.70 16.06 -9.41
CA ASN A 173 0.48 16.46 -8.65
C ASN A 173 0.82 15.47 -7.54
N LEU A 174 -0.17 14.89 -6.85
CA LEU A 174 0.05 13.86 -5.83
C LEU A 174 0.78 12.64 -6.42
N TYR A 175 0.29 12.14 -7.56
CA TYR A 175 0.89 10.99 -8.24
C TYR A 175 2.24 11.35 -8.88
N SER A 176 2.38 12.55 -9.46
CA SER A 176 3.62 13.02 -10.09
C SER A 176 4.76 13.19 -9.09
N HIS A 177 4.48 13.61 -7.84
CA HIS A 177 5.48 13.66 -6.76
C HIS A 177 6.08 12.28 -6.46
N CYS A 178 5.32 11.20 -6.73
CA CYS A 178 5.76 9.82 -6.57
C CYS A 178 6.39 9.22 -7.84
N GLY A 179 6.59 10.03 -8.88
CA GLY A 179 7.16 9.60 -10.16
C GLY A 179 6.14 8.98 -11.13
N TYR A 180 4.85 8.95 -10.80
CA TYR A 180 3.80 8.50 -11.70
C TYR A 180 3.38 9.65 -12.62
N LYS A 181 3.87 9.64 -13.85
CA LYS A 181 3.53 10.66 -14.85
C LYS A 181 2.40 10.18 -15.76
N PRO A 182 1.55 11.09 -16.26
CA PRO A 182 0.59 10.76 -17.30
C PRO A 182 1.30 10.17 -18.53
N ASN A 183 0.66 9.21 -19.18
CA ASN A 183 1.22 8.60 -20.38
C ASN A 183 1.06 9.59 -21.55
N GLU A 184 2.18 10.06 -22.13
CA GLU A 184 2.21 11.03 -23.23
C GLU A 184 1.51 10.51 -24.51
N SER A 185 1.26 9.19 -24.59
CA SER A 185 0.66 8.51 -25.73
C SER A 185 -0.88 8.42 -25.71
N SER A 186 -1.54 8.97 -24.69
CA SER A 186 -3.03 8.96 -24.57
C SER A 186 -3.71 10.23 -25.11
N ILE A 187 -2.95 11.18 -25.67
CA ILE A 187 -3.49 12.37 -26.33
C ILE A 187 -3.67 12.08 -27.82
N HIS A 188 -4.60 11.21 -28.17
CA HIS A 188 -5.22 11.28 -29.50
C HIS A 188 -6.73 11.03 -29.37
N PRO A 189 -7.55 11.96 -29.90
CA PRO A 189 -9.01 11.92 -29.79
C PRO A 189 -9.64 10.73 -30.52
#